data_AF-D5A8A5-F1
#
_entry.id   AF-D5A8A5-F1
#
_cell.length_a   1.000
_cell.length_b   1.000
_cell.length_c   1.000
_cell.angle_alpha   90.00
_cell.angle_beta   90.00
_cell.angle_gamma   90.00
#
_symmetry.space_group_name_H-M   'P 1'
#
loop_
_entity.id
_entity.type
_entity.pdbx_description
1 polymer ?
#
loop_
_entity_poly.entity_id
_entity_poly.type
_entity_poly.pdbx_seq_one_letter_code
_entity_poly.pdbx_strand_id
1 'polypeptide(L)'
;MRSTESLEKLVQLLKDSGLSKAQIRTAVINNPRLLQLNAENNLKPKIAFLRTFVQEEHLRKIISAEARIFNMNLDHNMKTTVSLLREYGFEGNALSELLAKQPRMLTTSAKHISEAFELPGNLGFTKGSKMFFLAFRVIISVGKDNTVRKLQNLQGLGFSEEQVKTMCRRLPHIMGITEENVKRTMDFINSGNRSVEFDGFAKETEEFSSFSFALRKRLLKEIC
;
A
#
# COMPACT_ATOMS: atom_id res chain seq x y z
N MET A 1 -17.29 -25.80 17.46
CA MET A 1 -16.40 -26.27 16.36
C MET A 1 -17.15 -26.05 15.05
N ARG A 2 -16.54 -25.43 14.03
CA ARG A 2 -17.20 -25.21 12.73
C ARG A 2 -17.28 -26.55 11.98
N SER A 3 -18.40 -26.85 11.32
CA SER A 3 -18.54 -28.10 10.56
C SER A 3 -17.63 -28.11 9.33
N THR A 4 -17.18 -29.31 8.93
CA THR A 4 -16.41 -29.54 7.70
C THR A 4 -17.14 -28.99 6.47
N GLU A 5 -18.45 -29.22 6.40
CA GLU A 5 -19.33 -28.71 5.34
C GLU A 5 -19.29 -27.17 5.23
N SER A 6 -19.21 -26.45 6.36
CA SER A 6 -19.14 -24.99 6.35
C SER A 6 -17.80 -24.46 5.85
N LEU A 7 -16.71 -25.20 6.07
CA LEU A 7 -15.39 -24.89 5.51
C LEU A 7 -15.32 -25.19 4.02
N GLU A 8 -15.91 -26.30 3.57
CA GLU A 8 -16.01 -26.66 2.16
C GLU A 8 -16.77 -25.59 1.36
N LYS A 9 -17.93 -25.14 1.86
CA LYS A 9 -18.70 -24.04 1.26
C LYS A 9 -17.88 -22.75 1.14
N LEU A 10 -17.09 -22.41 2.15
CA LEU A 10 -16.21 -21.24 2.11
C LEU A 10 -15.12 -21.37 1.05
N VAL A 11 -14.43 -22.51 1.02
CA VAL A 11 -13.36 -22.76 0.05
C VAL A 11 -13.91 -22.80 -1.36
N GLN A 12 -15.08 -23.39 -1.55
CA GLN A 12 -15.76 -23.44 -2.84
C GLN A 12 -16.13 -22.03 -3.32
N LEU A 13 -16.71 -21.19 -2.46
CA LEU A 13 -17.01 -19.78 -2.80
C LEU A 13 -15.76 -19.01 -3.25
N LEU A 14 -14.61 -19.21 -2.60
CA LEU A 14 -13.36 -18.56 -3.01
C LEU A 14 -12.86 -19.07 -4.37
N LYS A 15 -12.99 -20.37 -4.65
CA LYS A 15 -12.68 -20.95 -5.97
C LYS A 15 -13.61 -20.43 -7.06
N ASP A 16 -14.91 -20.37 -6.78
CA ASP A 16 -15.94 -19.82 -7.68
C ASP A 16 -15.74 -18.31 -7.91
N SER A 17 -15.02 -17.65 -6.99
CA SER A 17 -14.54 -16.27 -7.14
C SER A 17 -13.23 -16.17 -7.94
N GLY A 18 -12.78 -17.27 -8.54
CA GLY A 18 -11.61 -17.34 -9.41
C GLY A 18 -10.27 -17.47 -8.68
N LEU A 19 -10.25 -17.59 -7.34
CA LEU A 19 -8.99 -17.71 -6.62
C LEU A 19 -8.33 -19.08 -6.84
N SER A 20 -7.03 -19.06 -7.12
CA SER A 20 -6.23 -20.29 -7.15
C SER A 20 -5.99 -20.85 -5.74
N LYS A 21 -5.60 -22.14 -5.65
CA LYS A 21 -5.24 -22.76 -4.37
C LYS A 21 -4.12 -21.99 -3.64
N ALA A 22 -3.16 -21.44 -4.39
CA ALA A 22 -2.08 -20.63 -3.83
C ALA A 22 -2.60 -19.31 -3.25
N GLN A 23 -3.51 -18.63 -3.95
CA GLN A 23 -4.13 -17.37 -3.48
C GLN A 23 -5.00 -17.60 -2.25
N ILE A 24 -5.77 -18.70 -2.21
CA ILE A 24 -6.55 -19.08 -1.03
C ILE A 24 -5.63 -19.33 0.17
N ARG A 25 -4.52 -20.06 -0.04
CA ARG A 25 -3.52 -20.28 1.01
C ARG A 25 -2.96 -18.96 1.54
N THR A 26 -2.57 -18.04 0.66
CA THR A 26 -2.07 -16.72 1.05
C THR A 26 -3.13 -15.91 1.81
N ALA A 27 -4.38 -15.93 1.36
CA ALA A 27 -5.49 -15.27 2.05
C ALA A 27 -5.68 -15.80 3.49
N VAL A 28 -5.60 -17.12 3.68
CA VAL A 28 -5.70 -17.76 5.00
C VAL A 28 -4.51 -17.43 5.89
N ILE A 29 -3.28 -17.42 5.34
CA ILE A 29 -2.08 -17.03 6.10
C ILE A 29 -2.20 -15.58 6.59
N ASN A 30 -2.64 -14.67 5.73
CA ASN A 30 -2.77 -13.25 6.06
C ASN A 30 -3.95 -12.95 6.98
N ASN A 31 -4.99 -13.80 7.00
CA ASN A 31 -6.14 -13.67 7.89
C ASN A 31 -6.67 -15.06 8.31
N PRO A 32 -6.08 -15.71 9.34
CA PRO A 32 -6.54 -17.03 9.79
C PRO A 32 -8.01 -17.06 10.24
N ARG A 33 -8.55 -15.90 10.68
CA ARG A 33 -9.98 -15.75 11.03
C ARG A 33 -10.90 -15.97 9.84
N LEU A 34 -10.42 -15.88 8.60
CA LEU A 34 -11.18 -16.18 7.39
C LEU A 34 -11.89 -17.55 7.50
N LEU A 35 -11.21 -18.55 8.04
CA LEU A 35 -11.74 -19.91 8.22
C LEU A 35 -12.88 -19.99 9.23
N GLN A 36 -13.17 -18.92 9.97
CA GLN A 36 -14.26 -18.83 10.95
C GLN A 36 -15.46 -18.04 10.41
N LEU A 37 -15.33 -17.33 9.28
CA LEU A 37 -16.37 -16.46 8.73
C LEU A 37 -17.39 -17.21 7.87
N ASN A 38 -18.66 -16.83 7.95
CA ASN A 38 -19.73 -17.44 7.14
C ASN A 38 -19.59 -17.11 5.63
N ALA A 39 -19.66 -18.13 4.77
CA ALA A 39 -19.50 -17.95 3.32
C ALA A 39 -20.65 -17.11 2.71
N GLU A 40 -21.90 -17.49 2.98
CA GLU A 40 -23.09 -16.86 2.40
C GLU A 40 -23.39 -15.48 3.00
N ASN A 41 -23.30 -15.35 4.33
CA ASN A 41 -23.75 -14.15 5.03
C ASN A 41 -22.64 -13.10 5.22
N ASN A 42 -21.37 -13.43 4.94
CA ASN A 42 -20.26 -12.49 5.09
C ASN A 42 -19.42 -12.35 3.82
N LEU A 43 -18.81 -13.44 3.32
CA LEU A 43 -17.89 -13.36 2.18
C LEU A 43 -18.64 -12.96 0.89
N LYS A 44 -19.73 -13.67 0.59
CA LYS A 44 -20.51 -13.48 -0.65
C LYS A 44 -20.98 -12.04 -0.86
N PRO A 45 -21.63 -11.35 0.10
CA PRO A 45 -22.06 -9.95 -0.10
C PRO A 45 -20.87 -8.99 -0.29
N LYS A 46 -19.72 -9.23 0.35
CA LYS A 46 -18.52 -8.38 0.19
C LYS A 46 -17.84 -8.59 -1.16
N ILE A 47 -17.78 -9.83 -1.64
CA ILE A 47 -17.26 -10.15 -2.98
C ILE A 47 -18.20 -9.55 -4.04
N ALA A 48 -19.52 -9.72 -3.88
CA ALA A 48 -20.51 -9.13 -4.78
C ALA A 48 -20.38 -7.60 -4.84
N PHE A 49 -20.20 -6.94 -3.70
CA PHE A 49 -19.95 -5.50 -3.66
C PHE A 49 -18.68 -5.11 -4.42
N LEU A 50 -17.55 -5.77 -4.19
CA LEU A 50 -16.31 -5.48 -4.91
C LEU A 50 -16.48 -5.65 -6.43
N ARG A 51 -17.19 -6.67 -6.88
CA ARG A 51 -17.49 -6.90 -8.31
C ARG A 51 -18.23 -5.76 -8.99
N THR A 52 -18.90 -4.88 -8.24
CA THR A 52 -19.60 -3.73 -8.83
C THR A 52 -18.65 -2.66 -9.40
N PHE A 53 -17.37 -2.68 -9.04
CA PHE A 53 -16.37 -1.71 -9.53
C PHE A 53 -14.95 -2.27 -9.70
N VAL A 54 -14.70 -3.52 -9.32
CA VAL A 54 -13.39 -4.18 -9.44
C VAL A 54 -13.44 -5.24 -10.54
N GLN A 55 -12.47 -5.22 -11.44
CA GLN A 55 -12.29 -6.26 -12.46
C GLN A 55 -11.89 -7.61 -11.83
N GLU A 56 -12.30 -8.73 -12.43
CA GLU A 56 -12.04 -10.07 -11.87
C GLU A 56 -10.55 -10.35 -11.61
N GLU A 57 -9.65 -9.85 -12.45
CA GLU A 57 -8.20 -10.00 -12.21
C GLU A 57 -7.69 -9.24 -10.98
N HIS A 58 -8.28 -8.08 -10.70
CA HIS A 58 -7.98 -7.24 -9.55
C HIS A 58 -8.63 -7.79 -8.27
N LEU A 59 -9.84 -8.35 -8.38
CA LEU A 59 -10.55 -8.96 -7.27
C LEU A 59 -9.73 -10.05 -6.59
N ARG A 60 -9.15 -10.98 -7.38
CA ARG A 60 -8.31 -12.07 -6.86
C ARG A 60 -7.06 -11.54 -6.14
N LYS A 61 -6.43 -10.50 -6.70
CA LYS A 61 -5.26 -9.82 -6.09
C LYS A 61 -5.63 -9.19 -4.75
N ILE A 62 -6.74 -8.45 -4.69
CA ILE A 62 -7.25 -7.81 -3.48
C ILE A 62 -7.52 -8.84 -2.39
N ILE A 63 -8.31 -9.88 -2.69
CA ILE A 63 -8.69 -10.90 -1.70
C ILE A 63 -7.46 -11.66 -1.19
N SER A 64 -6.54 -12.04 -2.08
CA SER A 64 -5.32 -12.75 -1.70
C SER A 64 -4.38 -11.91 -0.85
N ALA A 65 -4.25 -10.62 -1.16
CA ALA A 65 -3.34 -9.72 -0.45
C ALA A 65 -3.92 -9.18 0.86
N GLU A 66 -5.24 -9.02 0.94
CA GLU A 66 -5.92 -8.36 2.07
C GLU A 66 -7.22 -9.07 2.45
N ALA A 67 -7.10 -10.31 2.90
CA ALA A 67 -8.25 -11.09 3.36
C ALA A 67 -8.95 -10.53 4.62
N ARG A 68 -8.36 -9.51 5.28
CA ARG A 68 -9.00 -8.84 6.43
C ARG A 68 -10.21 -8.01 6.03
N ILE A 69 -10.43 -7.72 4.75
CA ILE A 69 -11.68 -7.11 4.25
C ILE A 69 -12.93 -7.88 4.74
N PHE A 70 -12.84 -9.20 4.91
CA PHE A 70 -13.96 -10.01 5.39
C PHE A 70 -14.23 -9.85 6.88
N ASN A 71 -13.32 -9.25 7.64
CA ASN A 71 -13.54 -8.87 9.02
C ASN A 71 -14.22 -7.49 9.15
N MET A 72 -14.21 -6.68 8.08
CA MET A 72 -14.73 -5.31 8.10
C MET A 72 -16.25 -5.27 7.95
N ASN A 73 -16.89 -4.19 8.40
CA ASN A 73 -18.30 -3.93 8.10
C ASN A 73 -18.44 -3.45 6.65
N LEU A 74 -19.38 -4.02 5.90
CA LEU A 74 -19.59 -3.68 4.48
C LEU A 74 -20.00 -2.21 4.31
N ASP A 75 -20.95 -1.73 5.10
CA ASP A 75 -21.51 -0.39 4.97
C ASP A 75 -20.60 0.67 5.58
N HIS A 76 -20.15 0.46 6.83
CA HIS A 76 -19.40 1.48 7.57
C HIS A 76 -17.91 1.55 7.23
N ASN A 77 -17.32 0.49 6.66
CA ASN A 77 -15.92 0.49 6.23
C ASN A 77 -15.80 0.50 4.71
N MET A 78 -16.20 -0.58 4.05
CA MET A 78 -15.88 -0.76 2.62
C MET A 78 -16.62 0.26 1.73
N LYS A 79 -17.93 0.45 1.91
CA LYS A 79 -18.71 1.43 1.15
C LYS A 79 -18.23 2.86 1.45
N THR A 80 -18.04 3.22 2.71
CA THR A 80 -17.50 4.53 3.10
C THR A 80 -16.17 4.83 2.40
N THR A 81 -15.22 3.88 2.41
CA THR A 81 -13.93 4.05 1.72
C THR A 81 -14.11 4.22 0.21
N VAL A 82 -14.98 3.43 -0.42
CA VAL A 82 -15.21 3.53 -1.88
C VAL A 82 -15.87 4.84 -2.25
N SER A 83 -16.84 5.32 -1.49
CA SER A 83 -17.46 6.65 -1.70
C SER A 83 -16.43 7.76 -1.59
N LEU A 84 -15.57 7.72 -0.55
CA LEU A 84 -14.50 8.70 -0.38
C LEU A 84 -13.51 8.70 -1.56
N LEU A 85 -13.11 7.53 -2.06
CA LEU A 85 -12.23 7.44 -3.22
C LEU A 85 -12.90 8.00 -4.49
N ARG A 86 -14.21 7.82 -4.66
CA ARG A 86 -14.96 8.45 -5.76
C ARG A 86 -15.00 9.97 -5.64
N GLU A 87 -15.16 10.51 -4.44
CA GLU A 87 -15.07 11.97 -4.19
C GLU A 87 -13.68 12.53 -4.55
N TYR A 88 -12.64 11.71 -4.45
CA TYR A 88 -11.28 12.05 -4.91
C TYR A 88 -11.06 11.86 -6.42
N GLY A 89 -12.10 11.46 -7.17
CA GLY A 89 -12.06 11.30 -8.62
C GLY A 89 -11.63 9.90 -9.08
N PHE A 90 -11.57 8.90 -8.21
CA PHE A 90 -11.28 7.53 -8.62
C PHE A 90 -12.55 6.78 -9.03
N GLU A 91 -12.66 6.48 -10.32
CA GLU A 91 -13.77 5.70 -10.87
C GLU A 91 -13.29 4.62 -11.86
N GLY A 92 -14.19 3.70 -12.21
CA GLY A 92 -13.97 2.65 -13.21
C GLY A 92 -12.66 1.88 -12.99
N ASN A 93 -11.88 1.74 -14.07
CA ASN A 93 -10.62 1.02 -14.04
C ASN A 93 -9.58 1.64 -13.09
N ALA A 94 -9.55 2.97 -12.95
CA ALA A 94 -8.61 3.65 -12.06
C ALA A 94 -8.85 3.28 -10.58
N LEU A 95 -10.12 3.20 -10.16
CA LEU A 95 -10.49 2.72 -8.83
C LEU A 95 -10.11 1.26 -8.64
N SER A 96 -10.43 0.40 -9.61
CA SER A 96 -10.08 -1.03 -9.57
C SER A 96 -8.56 -1.24 -9.45
N GLU A 97 -7.77 -0.51 -10.24
CA GLU A 97 -6.31 -0.61 -10.25
C GLU A 97 -5.70 -0.05 -8.96
N LEU A 98 -6.22 1.06 -8.43
CA LEU A 98 -5.78 1.62 -7.16
C LEU A 98 -5.96 0.61 -6.02
N LEU A 99 -7.15 0.01 -5.90
CA LEU A 99 -7.45 -0.96 -4.86
C LEU A 99 -6.66 -2.25 -5.03
N ALA A 100 -6.37 -2.67 -6.26
CA ALA A 100 -5.49 -3.81 -6.52
C ALA A 100 -4.04 -3.55 -6.09
N LYS A 101 -3.55 -2.33 -6.27
CA LYS A 101 -2.19 -1.92 -5.87
C LYS A 101 -2.08 -1.60 -4.39
N GLN A 102 -3.16 -1.18 -3.74
CA GLN A 102 -3.20 -0.86 -2.32
C GLN A 102 -4.47 -1.40 -1.62
N PRO A 103 -4.63 -2.73 -1.50
CA PRO A 103 -5.84 -3.33 -0.91
C PRO A 103 -6.13 -2.90 0.53
N ARG A 104 -5.08 -2.52 1.30
CA ARG A 104 -5.19 -2.05 2.69
C ARG A 104 -6.19 -0.89 2.85
N MET A 105 -6.40 -0.08 1.81
CA MET A 105 -7.39 1.01 1.83
C MET A 105 -8.78 0.53 2.27
N LEU A 106 -9.21 -0.68 1.89
CA LEU A 106 -10.51 -1.25 2.25
C LEU A 106 -10.63 -1.64 3.74
N THR A 107 -9.51 -1.66 4.46
CA THR A 107 -9.42 -1.98 5.90
C THR A 107 -8.97 -0.79 6.75
N THR A 108 -8.48 0.27 6.12
CA THR A 108 -8.12 1.54 6.75
C THR A 108 -9.37 2.41 6.93
N SER A 109 -9.48 3.14 8.04
CA SER A 109 -10.63 4.02 8.24
C SER A 109 -10.60 5.23 7.29
N ALA A 110 -11.77 5.71 6.89
CA ALA A 110 -11.92 6.86 6.00
C ALA A 110 -11.13 8.09 6.49
N LYS A 111 -11.13 8.35 7.81
CA LYS A 111 -10.32 9.43 8.43
C LYS A 111 -8.85 9.34 8.04
N HIS A 112 -8.21 8.18 8.21
CA HIS A 112 -6.79 8.01 7.89
C HIS A 112 -6.54 8.10 6.39
N ILE A 113 -7.50 7.67 5.56
CA ILE A 113 -7.40 7.79 4.10
C ILE A 113 -7.43 9.27 3.71
N SER A 114 -8.36 10.05 4.26
CA SER A 114 -8.44 11.49 3.99
C SER A 114 -7.18 12.23 4.43
N GLU A 115 -6.73 11.96 5.64
CA GLU A 115 -5.49 12.54 6.17
C GLU A 115 -4.26 12.20 5.32
N ALA A 116 -4.19 10.97 4.79
CA ALA A 116 -3.14 10.55 3.88
C ALA A 116 -3.25 11.19 2.49
N PHE A 117 -4.46 11.49 2.02
CA PHE A 117 -4.71 12.08 0.72
C PHE A 117 -4.33 13.57 0.66
N GLU A 118 -4.47 14.31 1.76
CA GLU A 118 -4.09 15.72 1.84
C GLU A 118 -2.56 15.93 1.92
N LEU A 119 -1.84 15.00 2.54
CA LEU A 119 -0.39 15.16 2.82
C LEU A 119 0.48 15.38 1.56
N PRO A 120 0.30 14.67 0.43
CA PRO A 120 1.05 14.97 -0.79
C PRO A 120 0.89 16.42 -1.26
N GLY A 121 -0.30 17.02 -1.13
CA GLY A 121 -0.51 18.43 -1.49
C GLY A 121 0.39 19.36 -0.66
N ASN A 122 0.44 19.13 0.66
CA ASN A 122 1.30 19.88 1.58
C ASN A 122 2.80 19.70 1.30
N LEU A 123 3.19 18.58 0.68
CA LEU A 123 4.56 18.31 0.25
C LEU A 123 4.87 18.85 -1.17
N GLY A 124 3.94 19.59 -1.77
CA GLY A 124 4.12 20.24 -3.07
C GLY A 124 3.89 19.32 -4.27
N PHE A 125 3.17 18.20 -4.11
CA PHE A 125 2.77 17.38 -5.24
C PHE A 125 1.54 17.96 -5.93
N THR A 126 1.56 18.01 -7.27
CA THR A 126 0.38 18.39 -8.06
C THR A 126 -0.71 17.32 -7.93
N LYS A 127 -1.86 17.70 -7.38
CA LYS A 127 -3.04 16.82 -7.23
C LYS A 127 -3.42 16.19 -8.59
N GLY A 128 -3.69 14.90 -8.59
CA GLY A 128 -4.03 14.14 -9.80
C GLY A 128 -2.83 13.68 -10.65
N SER A 129 -1.60 14.13 -10.36
CA SER A 129 -0.41 13.63 -11.05
C SER A 129 -0.10 12.17 -10.68
N LYS A 130 0.61 11.45 -11.56
CA LYS A 130 1.11 10.10 -11.26
C LYS A 130 1.97 10.07 -9.98
N MET A 131 2.76 11.12 -9.74
CA MET A 131 3.58 11.23 -8.53
C MET A 131 2.77 11.46 -7.27
N PHE A 132 1.70 12.25 -7.35
CA PHE A 132 0.75 12.42 -6.25
C PHE A 132 0.15 11.07 -5.84
N PHE A 133 -0.30 10.25 -6.79
CA PHE A 133 -0.88 8.94 -6.47
C PHE A 133 0.14 7.94 -5.91
N LEU A 134 1.38 7.99 -6.39
CA LEU A 134 2.46 7.19 -5.82
C LEU A 134 2.80 7.62 -4.39
N ALA A 135 2.84 8.93 -4.13
CA ALA A 135 3.02 9.47 -2.78
C ALA A 135 1.87 9.08 -1.84
N PHE A 136 0.62 9.29 -2.28
CA PHE A 136 -0.57 8.90 -1.53
C PHE A 136 -0.54 7.41 -1.14
N ARG A 137 -0.20 6.54 -2.09
CA ARG A 137 -0.08 5.10 -1.84
C ARG A 137 0.99 4.77 -0.79
N VAL A 138 2.16 5.40 -0.87
CA VAL A 138 3.23 5.21 0.13
C VAL A 138 2.76 5.66 1.50
N ILE A 139 2.11 6.83 1.59
CA ILE A 139 1.61 7.38 2.87
C ILE A 139 0.54 6.48 3.48
N ILE A 140 -0.37 5.90 2.69
CA ILE A 140 -1.34 4.92 3.18
C ILE A 140 -0.65 3.68 3.76
N SER A 141 0.47 3.25 3.18
CA SER A 141 1.21 2.08 3.67
C SER A 141 2.00 2.37 4.96
N VAL A 142 2.56 3.57 5.08
CA VAL A 142 3.43 3.99 6.20
C VAL A 142 2.62 4.56 7.36
N GLY A 143 1.52 5.23 7.06
CA GLY A 143 0.77 6.10 7.97
C GLY A 143 1.23 7.56 7.89
N LYS A 144 0.30 8.50 8.02
CA LYS A 144 0.58 9.95 8.00
C LYS A 144 1.60 10.34 9.06
N ASP A 145 1.34 9.99 10.32
CA ASP A 145 2.20 10.42 11.44
C ASP A 145 3.62 9.86 11.33
N ASN A 146 3.73 8.60 10.90
CA ASN A 146 5.03 7.99 10.60
C ASN A 146 5.74 8.67 9.44
N THR A 147 5.00 9.08 8.40
CA THR A 147 5.58 9.84 7.29
C THR A 147 6.12 11.18 7.79
N VAL A 148 5.32 11.96 8.51
CA VAL A 148 5.72 13.27 9.06
C VAL A 148 6.95 13.14 9.94
N ARG A 149 6.97 12.17 10.85
CA ARG A 149 8.14 11.89 11.71
C ARG A 149 9.40 11.58 10.90
N LYS A 150 9.29 10.78 9.84
CA LYS A 150 10.44 10.47 8.97
C LYS A 150 10.97 11.71 8.24
N LEU A 151 10.08 12.62 7.81
CA LEU A 151 10.49 13.87 7.20
C LEU A 151 11.21 14.78 8.21
N GLN A 152 10.73 14.84 9.45
CA GLN A 152 11.40 15.56 10.55
C GLN A 152 12.77 14.96 10.88
N ASN A 153 12.90 13.63 10.84
CA ASN A 153 14.19 12.96 11.02
C ASN A 153 15.21 13.37 9.94
N LEU A 154 14.78 13.52 8.68
CA LEU A 154 15.65 14.05 7.61
C LEU A 154 16.09 15.49 7.92
N GLN A 155 15.19 16.33 8.42
CA GLN A 155 15.56 17.68 8.84
C GLN A 155 16.57 17.67 9.99
N GLY A 156 16.41 16.77 10.96
CA GLY A 156 17.36 16.55 12.05
C GLY A 156 18.75 16.09 11.60
N LEU A 157 18.89 15.58 10.38
CA LEU A 157 20.17 15.20 9.75
C LEU A 157 20.80 16.37 8.96
N GLY A 158 20.22 17.57 9.01
CA GLY A 158 20.75 18.77 8.38
C GLY A 158 20.15 19.13 7.02
N PHE A 159 19.16 18.37 6.52
CA PHE A 159 18.45 18.74 5.30
C PHE A 159 17.45 19.87 5.56
N SER A 160 17.39 20.87 4.69
CA SER A 160 16.35 21.90 4.76
C SER A 160 14.98 21.31 4.38
N GLU A 161 13.90 21.97 4.83
CA GLU A 161 12.53 21.58 4.47
C GLU A 161 12.33 21.46 2.94
N GLU A 162 12.86 22.42 2.18
CA GLU A 162 12.75 22.41 0.72
C GLU A 162 13.58 21.31 0.05
N GLN A 163 14.74 20.95 0.62
CA GLN A 163 15.50 19.77 0.17
C GLN A 163 14.68 18.50 0.40
N VAL A 164 14.07 18.35 1.58
CA VAL A 164 13.22 17.19 1.91
C VAL A 164 12.02 17.10 0.97
N LYS A 165 11.27 18.18 0.75
CA LYS A 165 10.16 18.19 -0.22
C LYS A 165 10.62 17.85 -1.63
N THR A 166 11.79 18.36 -2.04
CA THR A 166 12.37 18.05 -3.36
C THR A 166 12.71 16.57 -3.49
N MET A 167 13.30 15.97 -2.46
CA MET A 167 13.57 14.52 -2.42
C MET A 167 12.27 13.72 -2.52
N CYS A 168 11.23 14.08 -1.75
CA CYS A 168 9.93 13.40 -1.82
C CYS A 168 9.30 13.50 -3.21
N ARG A 169 9.28 14.68 -3.81
CA ARG A 169 8.67 14.91 -5.15
C ARG A 169 9.36 14.10 -6.25
N ARG A 170 10.68 13.88 -6.14
CA ARG A 170 11.45 13.05 -7.06
C ARG A 170 11.31 11.56 -6.77
N LEU A 171 11.25 11.20 -5.48
CA LEU A 171 11.20 9.82 -5.02
C LEU A 171 10.25 9.68 -3.81
N PRO A 172 8.95 9.46 -4.03
CA PRO A 172 8.00 9.33 -2.93
C PRO A 172 8.31 8.19 -1.96
N HIS A 173 9.05 7.18 -2.42
CA HIS A 173 9.49 6.04 -1.62
C HIS A 173 10.42 6.40 -0.46
N ILE A 174 11.06 7.57 -0.50
CA ILE A 174 11.88 8.05 0.62
C ILE A 174 11.07 8.14 1.93
N MET A 175 9.76 8.38 1.82
CA MET A 175 8.82 8.40 2.95
C MET A 175 8.63 7.03 3.62
N GLY A 176 9.03 5.94 2.95
CA GLY A 176 8.97 4.58 3.48
C GLY A 176 10.25 4.09 4.15
N ILE A 177 11.38 4.81 4.01
CA ILE A 177 12.69 4.35 4.51
C ILE A 177 12.73 4.44 6.04
N THR A 178 13.38 3.49 6.71
CA THR A 178 13.56 3.48 8.18
C THR A 178 14.60 4.53 8.61
N GLU A 179 14.47 5.04 9.83
CA GLU A 179 15.44 6.00 10.38
C GLU A 179 16.86 5.43 10.41
N GLU A 180 16.97 4.15 10.77
CA GLU A 180 18.23 3.42 10.78
C GLU A 180 18.89 3.38 9.39
N ASN A 181 18.12 3.10 8.33
CA ASN A 181 18.65 3.04 6.97
C ASN A 181 19.12 4.41 6.48
N VAL A 182 18.44 5.48 6.89
CA VAL A 182 18.88 6.85 6.60
C VAL A 182 20.19 7.16 7.33
N LYS A 183 20.30 6.85 8.63
CA LYS A 183 21.54 7.07 9.42
C LYS A 183 22.72 6.30 8.85
N ARG A 184 22.57 4.99 8.59
CA ARG A 184 23.59 4.15 7.94
C ARG A 184 24.08 4.75 6.62
N THR A 185 23.16 5.27 5.81
CA THR A 185 23.50 5.91 4.53
C THR A 185 24.28 7.21 4.74
N MET A 186 23.88 8.05 5.72
CA MET A 186 24.59 9.28 6.04
C MET A 186 25.99 9.02 6.60
N ASP A 187 26.14 8.04 7.49
CA ASP A 187 27.44 7.65 8.06
C ASP A 187 28.37 7.10 6.96
N PHE A 188 27.83 6.34 6.01
CA PHE A 188 28.57 5.87 4.84
C PHE A 188 29.03 7.03 3.93
N ILE A 189 28.16 8.02 3.68
CA ILE A 189 28.51 9.20 2.89
C ILE A 189 29.59 10.04 3.58
N ASN A 190 29.46 10.22 4.90
CA ASN A 190 30.37 11.04 5.70
C ASN A 190 31.72 10.34 5.97
N SER A 191 31.79 9.01 5.95
CA SER A 191 33.03 8.24 6.17
C SER A 191 33.97 8.16 4.96
N GLY A 192 33.65 8.81 3.84
CA GLY A 192 34.63 9.16 2.81
C GLY A 192 35.00 8.09 1.77
N ASN A 193 34.30 6.94 1.71
CA ASN A 193 34.57 5.94 0.67
C ASN A 193 33.88 6.30 -0.66
N ARG A 194 34.53 7.21 -1.42
CA ARG A 194 34.16 7.58 -2.79
C ARG A 194 34.47 6.44 -3.79
N SER A 195 33.58 5.46 -3.84
CA SER A 195 33.18 4.70 -5.03
C SER A 195 32.10 3.72 -4.60
N VAL A 196 30.84 4.05 -4.92
CA VAL A 196 29.65 3.31 -4.46
C VAL A 196 29.57 1.96 -5.18
N GLU A 197 29.86 0.87 -4.48
CA GLU A 197 29.32 -0.46 -4.83
C GLU A 197 27.98 -0.69 -4.10
N PHE A 198 27.02 -1.19 -4.87
CA PHE A 198 25.59 -0.83 -4.82
C PHE A 198 24.74 -1.84 -4.02
N ASP A 199 25.35 -2.87 -3.45
CA ASP A 199 24.65 -4.12 -3.13
C ASP A 199 23.92 -4.13 -1.78
N GLY A 200 24.27 -3.22 -0.86
CA GLY A 200 23.63 -3.12 0.46
C GLY A 200 22.19 -2.56 0.40
N PHE A 201 21.92 -1.63 -0.52
CA PHE A 201 20.60 -0.99 -0.66
C PHE A 201 19.54 -1.93 -1.26
N ALA A 202 19.99 -2.96 -1.98
CA ALA A 202 19.11 -3.90 -2.68
C ALA A 202 18.46 -4.92 -1.74
N LYS A 203 19.17 -5.38 -0.69
CA LYS A 203 18.71 -6.50 0.15
C LYS A 203 17.63 -6.14 1.18
N GLU A 204 17.66 -4.94 1.76
CA GLU A 204 16.69 -4.57 2.82
C GLU A 204 15.37 -3.95 2.28
N THR A 205 15.26 -3.73 0.96
CA THR A 205 14.07 -3.13 0.33
C THR A 205 13.21 -4.14 -0.44
N GLU A 206 13.51 -5.45 -0.34
CA GLU A 206 12.76 -6.53 -1.00
C GLU A 206 11.32 -6.72 -0.46
N GLU A 207 10.97 -6.14 0.69
CA GLU A 207 9.59 -6.22 1.21
C GLU A 207 8.61 -5.23 0.58
N PHE A 208 9.09 -4.22 -0.17
CA PHE A 208 8.25 -3.27 -0.91
C PHE A 208 8.30 -3.56 -2.41
N SER A 209 7.83 -4.75 -2.78
CA SER A 209 7.70 -5.22 -4.16
C SER A 209 7.31 -4.11 -5.17
N SER A 210 8.06 -4.05 -6.28
CA SER A 210 7.81 -3.32 -7.57
C SER A 210 8.58 -2.03 -7.92
N PHE A 211 9.92 -1.96 -7.74
CA PHE A 211 10.73 -1.01 -8.54
C PHE A 211 11.95 -1.64 -9.19
N SER A 212 12.12 -1.33 -10.48
CA SER A 212 13.24 -1.79 -11.31
C SER A 212 14.55 -1.07 -10.93
N PHE A 213 15.62 -1.84 -10.99
CA PHE A 213 17.02 -1.47 -10.74
C PHE A 213 17.47 -0.17 -11.44
N ALA A 214 16.92 0.13 -12.62
CA ALA A 214 17.32 1.26 -13.47
C ALA A 214 16.98 2.64 -12.88
N LEU A 215 15.87 2.76 -12.14
CA LEU A 215 15.45 4.05 -11.55
C LEU A 215 16.33 4.43 -10.35
N ARG A 216 16.85 3.43 -9.63
CA ARG A 216 17.75 3.59 -8.47
C ARG A 216 19.12 4.14 -8.87
N LYS A 217 19.65 3.73 -10.03
CA LYS A 217 20.96 4.19 -10.56
C LYS A 217 20.93 5.63 -11.09
N ARG A 218 19.77 6.13 -11.51
CA ARG A 218 19.61 7.49 -12.05
C ARG A 218 19.63 8.57 -10.95
N LEU A 219 19.11 8.25 -9.77
CA LEU A 219 19.05 9.16 -8.60
C LEU A 219 20.44 9.53 -8.05
N LEU A 220 21.39 8.59 -8.09
CA LEU A 220 22.74 8.80 -7.55
C LEU A 220 23.65 9.61 -8.49
N LYS A 221 23.29 9.75 -9.78
CA LYS A 221 24.04 10.59 -10.73
C LYS A 221 23.68 12.08 -10.68
N GLU A 222 22.57 12.44 -10.03
CA GLU A 222 22.09 13.83 -9.97
C GLU A 222 22.17 14.43 -8.56
N ILE A 223 22.54 13.62 -7.56
CA ILE A 223 22.74 14.05 -6.16
C ILE A 223 24.24 14.10 -5.80
N CYS A 224 25.11 13.49 -6.62
CA CYS A 224 26.57 13.60 -6.55
C CYS A 224 27.12 14.41 -7.73
#